data_AF-A0A5C6IRL8-F1
#
_entry.id   AF-A0A5C6IRL8-F1
#
_cell.length_a   1.000
_cell.length_b   1.000
_cell.length_c   1.000
_cell.angle_alpha   90.00
_cell.angle_beta   90.00
_cell.angle_gamma   90.00
#
_symmetry.space_group_name_H-M   'P 1'
#
loop_
_entity.id
_entity.type
_entity.pdbx_description
1 polymer ?
#
loop_
_entity_poly.entity_id
_entity_poly.type
_entity_poly.pdbx_seq_one_letter_code
_entity_poly.pdbx_strand_id
1 'polypeptide(L)'
;MNEWLIALLAALIGAGSALGGSVISARSTRAAGERQAEAALEALRLSVAEQRAGRLVDQRRQAYVRFLEAAGAVTETRRTGEGRPGDRTDLRRAHDLVLLEGPAEVAVAATALVDQVRRGGRPDTLDTAREAFLEAARAALR
;
A
#
# COMPACT_ATOMS: atom_id res chain seq x y z
N MET A 1 5.99 -57.72 53.69
CA MET A 1 4.78 -56.88 53.54
C MET A 1 5.11 -55.38 53.39
N ASN A 2 6.31 -55.00 52.90
CA ASN A 2 6.75 -53.60 52.84
C ASN A 2 6.96 -53.08 51.40
N GLU A 3 7.16 -53.96 50.41
CA GLU A 3 7.40 -53.58 49.01
C GLU A 3 6.13 -53.06 48.31
N TRP A 4 4.97 -53.64 48.62
CA TRP A 4 3.67 -53.16 48.12
C TRP A 4 3.30 -51.77 48.62
N LEU A 5 3.76 -51.41 49.82
CA LEU A 5 3.45 -50.11 50.45
C LEU A 5 4.32 -48.98 49.88
N ILE A 6 5.57 -49.30 49.52
CA ILE A 6 6.49 -48.37 48.82
C ILE A 6 5.99 -48.09 47.39
N ALA A 7 5.52 -49.12 46.68
CA ALA A 7 4.98 -48.96 45.33
C ALA A 7 3.75 -48.03 45.31
N LEU A 8 2.90 -48.11 46.34
CA LEU A 8 1.68 -47.30 46.45
C LEU A 8 1.98 -45.83 46.78
N LEU A 9 2.98 -45.58 47.63
CA LEU A 9 3.48 -44.22 47.93
C LEU A 9 4.15 -43.55 46.73
N ALA A 10 4.95 -44.30 45.95
CA ALA A 10 5.57 -43.79 44.73
C ALA A 10 4.52 -43.41 43.66
N ALA A 11 3.47 -44.22 43.52
CA ALA A 11 2.36 -43.93 42.62
C ALA A 11 1.58 -42.65 43.01
N LEU A 12 1.38 -42.41 44.31
CA LEU A 12 0.66 -41.23 44.80
C LEU A 12 1.45 -39.92 44.57
N ILE A 13 2.78 -39.96 44.75
CA ILE A 13 3.66 -38.81 44.49
C ILE A 13 3.73 -38.50 42.98
N GLY A 14 3.77 -39.54 42.14
CA GLY A 14 3.67 -39.41 40.68
C GLY A 14 2.35 -38.78 40.23
N ALA A 15 1.23 -39.18 40.83
CA ALA A 15 -0.09 -38.61 40.50
C ALA A 15 -0.27 -37.16 41.00
N GLY A 16 0.31 -36.80 42.16
CA GLY A 16 0.20 -35.45 42.72
C GLY A 16 0.99 -34.38 41.95
N SER A 17 2.14 -34.73 41.39
CA SER A 17 2.98 -33.80 40.62
C SER A 17 2.40 -33.43 39.25
N ALA A 18 1.58 -34.31 38.65
CA ALA A 18 0.90 -34.04 37.38
C ALA A 18 -0.21 -32.97 37.49
N LEU A 19 -0.91 -32.90 38.64
CA LEU A 19 -1.99 -31.94 38.86
C LEU A 19 -1.48 -30.54 39.25
N GLY A 20 -0.38 -30.46 40.01
CA GLY A 20 0.25 -29.19 40.37
C GLY A 20 0.85 -28.44 39.17
N GLY A 21 1.43 -29.17 38.21
CA GLY A 21 1.93 -28.59 36.96
C GLY A 21 0.82 -28.04 36.06
N SER A 22 -0.38 -28.63 36.10
CA SER A 22 -1.52 -28.25 35.25
C SER A 22 -2.08 -26.86 35.59
N VAL A 23 -2.20 -26.50 36.86
CA VAL A 23 -2.78 -25.20 37.25
C VAL A 23 -1.82 -24.03 36.99
N ILE A 24 -0.52 -24.24 37.19
CA ILE A 24 0.52 -23.24 36.89
C ILE A 24 0.66 -23.07 35.38
N SER A 25 0.65 -24.19 34.62
CA SER A 25 0.64 -24.17 33.15
C SER A 25 -0.63 -23.51 32.59
N ALA A 26 -1.81 -23.73 33.17
CA ALA A 26 -3.07 -23.13 32.73
C ALA A 26 -3.19 -21.63 33.04
N ARG A 27 -2.42 -21.09 33.99
CA ARG A 27 -2.34 -19.64 34.25
C ARG A 27 -1.24 -18.96 33.45
N SER A 28 -0.07 -19.61 33.29
CA SER A 28 1.00 -19.08 32.46
C SER A 28 0.60 -19.00 30.98
N THR A 29 -0.15 -20.00 30.47
CA THR A 29 -0.69 -19.99 29.11
C THR A 29 -1.73 -18.88 28.87
N ARG A 30 -2.57 -18.54 29.87
CA ARG A 30 -3.50 -17.39 29.77
C ARG A 30 -2.77 -16.06 29.77
N ALA A 31 -1.84 -15.85 30.69
CA ALA A 31 -1.06 -14.61 30.79
C ALA A 31 -0.06 -14.42 29.62
N ALA A 32 0.40 -15.52 29.01
CA ALA A 32 1.17 -15.49 27.76
C ALA A 32 0.27 -15.23 26.54
N GLY A 33 -0.95 -15.79 26.53
CA GLY A 33 -1.93 -15.60 25.46
C GLY A 33 -2.48 -14.17 25.37
N GLU A 34 -2.72 -13.49 26.50
CA GLU A 34 -3.18 -12.09 26.52
C GLU A 34 -2.12 -11.15 25.93
N ARG A 35 -0.85 -11.30 26.32
CA ARG A 35 0.27 -10.50 25.77
C ARG A 35 0.56 -10.84 24.31
N GLN A 36 0.38 -12.11 23.89
CA GLN A 36 0.49 -12.51 22.49
C GLN A 36 -0.67 -11.98 21.63
N ALA A 37 -1.88 -11.88 22.18
CA ALA A 37 -3.02 -11.29 21.49
C ALA A 37 -2.86 -9.78 21.32
N GLU A 38 -2.36 -9.06 22.34
CA GLU A 38 -2.04 -7.64 22.22
C GLU A 38 -0.90 -7.38 21.21
N ALA A 39 0.16 -8.19 21.24
CA ALA A 39 1.24 -8.10 20.26
C ALA A 39 0.78 -8.42 18.83
N ALA A 40 -0.11 -9.40 18.66
CA ALA A 40 -0.69 -9.73 17.36
C ALA A 40 -1.63 -8.63 16.86
N LEU A 41 -2.42 -8.02 17.74
CA LEU A 41 -3.27 -6.88 17.40
C LEU A 41 -2.44 -5.65 17.03
N GLU A 42 -1.32 -5.40 17.72
CA GLU A 42 -0.43 -4.29 17.40
C GLU A 42 0.32 -4.52 16.07
N ALA A 43 0.80 -5.74 15.82
CA ALA A 43 1.36 -6.12 14.52
C ALA A 43 0.32 -6.06 13.38
N LEU A 44 -0.94 -6.41 13.66
CA LEU A 44 -2.06 -6.22 12.73
C LEU A 44 -2.36 -4.74 12.49
N ARG A 45 -2.31 -3.89 13.52
CA ARG A 45 -2.52 -2.44 13.36
C ARG A 45 -1.40 -1.79 12.57
N LEU A 46 -0.15 -2.15 12.85
CA LEU A 46 1.03 -1.72 12.09
C LEU A 46 0.93 -2.18 10.63
N SER A 47 0.63 -3.45 10.37
CA SER A 47 0.50 -3.94 8.99
C SER A 47 -0.71 -3.35 8.24
N VAL A 48 -1.84 -3.09 8.90
CA VAL A 48 -2.97 -2.38 8.29
C VAL A 48 -2.63 -0.91 8.00
N ALA A 49 -1.86 -0.25 8.85
CA ALA A 49 -1.38 1.11 8.62
C ALA A 49 -0.38 1.17 7.45
N GLU A 50 0.58 0.25 7.40
CA GLU A 50 1.52 0.08 6.29
C GLU A 50 0.77 -0.22 4.97
N GLN A 51 -0.24 -1.08 5.02
CA GLN A 51 -1.10 -1.37 3.86
C GLN A 51 -1.94 -0.17 3.44
N ARG A 52 -2.41 0.67 4.38
CA ARG A 52 -3.14 1.92 4.06
C ARG A 52 -2.22 2.93 3.38
N ALA A 53 -1.01 3.09 3.88
CA ALA A 53 -0.01 3.98 3.29
C ALA A 53 0.37 3.52 1.87
N GLY A 54 0.59 2.23 1.67
CA GLY A 54 0.88 1.65 0.35
C GLY A 54 -0.26 1.89 -0.66
N ARG A 55 -1.53 1.73 -0.24
CA ARG A 55 -2.69 1.95 -1.13
C ARG A 55 -2.78 3.38 -1.66
N LEU A 56 -2.45 4.38 -0.86
CA LEU A 56 -2.49 5.78 -1.30
C LEU A 56 -1.38 6.06 -2.34
N VAL A 57 -0.19 5.50 -2.13
CA VAL A 57 0.92 5.61 -3.08
C VAL A 57 0.59 4.90 -4.40
N ASP A 58 -0.02 3.72 -4.33
CA ASP A 58 -0.45 2.97 -5.51
C ASP A 58 -1.58 3.68 -6.27
N GLN A 59 -2.56 4.25 -5.57
CA GLN A 59 -3.63 5.06 -6.16
C GLN A 59 -3.06 6.27 -6.91
N ARG A 60 -2.12 6.99 -6.29
CA ARG A 60 -1.42 8.13 -6.91
C ARG A 60 -0.61 7.70 -8.13
N ARG A 61 0.13 6.59 -8.04
CA ARG A 61 0.87 6.03 -9.18
C ARG A 61 -0.06 5.71 -10.35
N GLN A 62 -1.22 5.11 -10.08
CA GLN A 62 -2.20 4.80 -11.11
C GLN A 62 -2.79 6.07 -11.75
N ALA A 63 -3.06 7.12 -10.97
CA ALA A 63 -3.51 8.41 -11.51
C ALA A 63 -2.47 9.02 -12.48
N TYR A 64 -1.18 8.97 -12.11
CA TYR A 64 -0.09 9.50 -12.94
C TYR A 64 0.09 8.72 -14.24
N VAL A 65 -0.01 7.39 -14.18
CA VAL A 65 0.05 6.53 -15.39
C VAL A 65 -1.09 6.83 -16.34
N ARG A 66 -2.34 6.89 -15.84
CA ARG A 66 -3.51 7.21 -16.67
C ARG A 66 -3.42 8.57 -17.34
N PHE A 67 -2.86 9.55 -16.64
CA PHE A 67 -2.62 10.87 -17.19
C PHE A 67 -1.61 10.86 -18.35
N LEU A 68 -0.49 10.14 -18.19
CA LEU A 68 0.52 10.02 -19.24
C LEU A 68 0.01 9.26 -20.47
N GLU A 69 -0.77 8.20 -20.26
CA GLU A 69 -1.42 7.44 -21.34
C GLU A 69 -2.38 8.34 -22.14
N ALA A 70 -3.25 9.09 -21.45
CA ALA A 70 -4.20 9.97 -22.11
C ALA A 70 -3.50 11.16 -22.82
N ALA A 71 -2.43 11.70 -22.24
CA ALA A 71 -1.64 12.75 -22.88
C ALA A 71 -0.93 12.24 -24.15
N GLY A 72 -0.40 11.02 -24.10
CA GLY A 72 0.18 10.33 -25.24
C GLY A 72 -0.85 10.11 -26.35
N ALA A 73 -2.04 9.59 -26.02
CA ALA A 73 -3.11 9.35 -26.98
C ALA A 73 -3.54 10.62 -27.72
N VAL A 74 -3.71 11.74 -27.00
CA VAL A 74 -4.06 13.04 -27.63
C VAL A 74 -2.92 13.57 -28.51
N THR A 75 -1.67 13.39 -28.09
CA THR A 75 -0.50 13.81 -28.87
C THR A 75 -0.39 13.01 -30.17
N GLU A 76 -0.56 11.69 -30.07
CA GLU A 76 -0.52 10.79 -31.23
C GLU A 76 -1.67 11.07 -32.20
N THR A 77 -2.90 11.19 -31.69
CA THR A 77 -4.08 11.57 -32.49
C THR A 77 -3.85 12.84 -33.30
N ARG A 78 -3.15 13.83 -32.73
CA ARG A 78 -2.83 15.07 -33.43
C ARG A 78 -1.74 14.89 -34.49
N ARG A 79 -0.78 14.01 -34.23
CA ARG A 79 0.37 13.75 -35.11
C ARG A 79 -0.04 12.93 -36.33
N THR A 80 -0.85 11.89 -36.12
CA THR A 80 -1.23 10.93 -37.17
C THR A 80 -2.61 11.21 -37.75
N GLY A 81 -3.46 11.94 -37.02
CA GLY A 81 -4.88 12.08 -37.34
C GLY A 81 -5.73 10.87 -36.92
N GLU A 82 -5.10 9.78 -36.48
CA GLU A 82 -5.76 8.54 -36.06
C GLU A 82 -5.92 8.53 -34.54
N GLY A 83 -7.12 8.83 -34.07
CA GLY A 83 -7.44 8.88 -32.64
C GLY A 83 -8.83 8.35 -32.33
N ARG A 84 -9.09 8.09 -31.04
CA ARG A 84 -10.41 7.67 -30.59
C ARG A 84 -11.28 8.88 -30.27
N PRO A 85 -12.60 8.80 -30.59
CA PRO A 85 -13.56 9.76 -30.06
C PRO A 85 -13.54 9.66 -28.53
N GLY A 86 -13.00 10.69 -27.86
CA GLY A 86 -12.91 10.72 -26.40
C GLY A 86 -11.53 11.00 -25.82
N ASP A 87 -10.45 10.89 -26.60
CA ASP A 87 -9.08 11.04 -26.07
C ASP A 87 -8.87 12.37 -25.31
N ARG A 88 -9.47 13.46 -25.82
CA ARG A 88 -9.44 14.77 -25.15
C ARG A 88 -10.22 14.79 -23.83
N THR A 89 -11.34 14.08 -23.77
CA THR A 89 -12.17 13.96 -22.56
C THR A 89 -11.46 13.10 -21.52
N ASP A 90 -10.83 12.01 -21.95
CA ASP A 90 -10.06 11.12 -21.08
C ASP A 90 -8.81 11.83 -20.53
N LEU A 91 -8.12 12.62 -21.35
CA LEU A 91 -7.03 13.49 -20.88
C LEU A 91 -7.51 14.47 -19.80
N ARG A 92 -8.66 15.12 -20.02
CA ARG A 92 -9.21 16.04 -19.04
C ARG A 92 -9.55 15.33 -17.72
N ARG A 93 -10.22 14.19 -17.79
CA ARG A 93 -10.56 13.39 -16.60
C ARG A 93 -9.31 12.95 -15.84
N ALA A 94 -8.28 12.50 -16.56
CA ALA A 94 -7.03 12.08 -15.95
C ALA A 94 -6.26 13.28 -15.33
N HIS A 95 -6.29 14.44 -15.97
CA HIS A 95 -5.74 15.68 -15.42
C HIS A 95 -6.45 16.09 -14.13
N ASP A 96 -7.79 16.09 -14.11
CA ASP A 96 -8.58 16.41 -12.92
C ASP A 96 -8.24 15.47 -11.74
N LEU A 97 -8.00 14.18 -12.02
CA LEU A 97 -7.54 13.22 -11.00
C LEU A 97 -6.15 13.56 -10.45
N VAL A 98 -5.22 13.98 -11.32
CA VAL A 98 -3.88 14.41 -10.87
C VAL A 98 -3.95 15.66 -10.00
N LEU A 99 -4.82 16.62 -10.33
CA LEU A 99 -5.05 17.81 -9.52
C LEU A 99 -5.62 17.48 -8.14
N LEU A 100 -6.41 16.42 -8.04
CA LEU A 100 -7.01 15.97 -6.78
C LEU A 100 -6.05 15.16 -5.90
N GLU A 101 -5.28 14.26 -6.50
CA GLU A 101 -4.50 13.22 -5.79
C GLU A 101 -3.01 13.59 -5.61
N GLY A 102 -2.50 14.51 -6.44
CA GLY A 102 -1.11 14.90 -6.49
C GLY A 102 -0.78 16.11 -5.61
N PRO A 103 0.49 16.23 -5.16
CA PRO A 103 0.95 17.47 -4.54
C PRO A 103 1.02 18.60 -5.57
N ALA A 104 1.11 19.85 -5.08
CA ALA A 104 0.98 21.06 -5.89
C ALA A 104 1.98 21.11 -7.06
N GLU A 105 3.20 20.62 -6.86
CA GLU A 105 4.26 20.59 -7.86
C GLU A 105 3.88 19.68 -9.05
N VAL A 106 3.26 18.53 -8.76
CA VAL A 106 2.80 17.60 -9.79
C VAL A 106 1.61 18.19 -10.53
N ALA A 107 0.69 18.87 -9.84
CA ALA A 107 -0.44 19.55 -10.43
C ALA A 107 -0.01 20.68 -11.40
N VAL A 108 1.00 21.46 -11.03
CA VAL A 108 1.60 22.50 -11.87
C VAL A 108 2.23 21.88 -13.13
N ALA A 109 3.06 20.84 -12.96
CA ALA A 109 3.69 20.17 -14.09
C ALA A 109 2.68 19.50 -15.04
N ALA A 110 1.63 18.89 -14.49
CA ALA A 110 0.54 18.29 -15.27
C ALA A 110 -0.21 19.35 -16.10
N THR A 111 -0.49 20.51 -15.49
CA THR A 111 -1.13 21.64 -16.17
C THR A 111 -0.26 22.16 -17.30
N ALA A 112 1.05 22.31 -17.08
CA ALA A 112 2.00 22.71 -18.11
C ALA A 112 2.02 21.73 -19.30
N LEU A 113 1.99 20.42 -19.03
CA LEU A 113 1.94 19.39 -20.08
C LEU A 113 0.63 19.47 -20.88
N VAL A 114 -0.53 19.54 -20.21
CA VAL A 114 -1.84 19.69 -20.88
C VAL A 114 -1.86 20.93 -21.76
N ASP A 115 -1.30 22.03 -21.28
CA ASP A 115 -1.18 23.27 -22.03
C ASP A 115 -0.36 23.11 -23.31
N GLN A 116 0.78 22.42 -23.26
CA GLN A 116 1.58 22.11 -24.45
C GLN A 116 0.82 21.20 -25.42
N VAL A 117 0.17 20.14 -24.91
CA VAL A 117 -0.65 19.23 -25.70
C VAL A 117 -1.80 19.98 -26.38
N ARG A 118 -2.45 20.92 -25.68
CA ARG A 118 -3.56 21.73 -26.23
C ARG A 118 -3.09 22.69 -27.31
N ARG A 119 -1.95 23.36 -27.11
CA ARG A 119 -1.36 24.29 -28.08
C ARG A 119 -0.75 23.58 -29.29
N GLY A 120 -0.53 22.27 -29.22
CA GLY A 120 0.22 21.55 -30.26
C GLY A 120 1.67 22.01 -30.28
N GLY A 121 2.27 22.12 -29.09
CA GLY A 121 3.66 22.54 -28.93
C GLY A 121 4.62 21.68 -29.75
N ARG A 122 5.81 22.21 -30.00
CA ARG A 122 6.88 21.47 -30.69
C ARG A 122 7.21 20.19 -29.91
N PRO A 123 7.65 19.11 -30.59
CA PRO A 123 8.05 17.87 -29.92
C PRO A 123 8.98 18.11 -28.72
N ASP A 124 10.03 18.91 -28.91
CA ASP A 124 10.99 19.26 -27.85
C ASP A 124 10.33 19.87 -26.59
N THR A 125 9.32 20.73 -26.79
CA THR A 125 8.60 21.39 -25.68
C THR A 125 7.62 20.47 -24.98
N LEU A 126 7.04 19.51 -25.71
CA LEU A 126 6.20 18.45 -25.15
C LEU A 126 7.03 17.49 -24.31
N ASP A 127 8.19 17.09 -24.82
CA ASP A 127 9.12 16.21 -24.12
C ASP A 127 9.64 16.87 -22.84
N THR A 128 10.05 18.14 -22.91
CA THR A 128 10.47 18.92 -21.74
C THR A 128 9.36 18.98 -20.68
N ALA A 129 8.11 19.25 -21.07
CA ALA A 129 6.99 19.29 -20.13
C ALA A 129 6.66 17.91 -19.54
N ARG A 130 6.82 16.84 -20.33
CA ARG A 130 6.64 15.46 -19.89
C ARG A 130 7.72 15.04 -18.90
N GLU A 131 8.97 15.40 -19.14
CA GLU A 131 10.09 15.16 -18.22
C GLU A 131 9.88 15.88 -16.89
N ALA A 132 9.47 17.15 -16.93
CA ALA A 132 9.16 17.92 -15.72
C ALA A 132 8.05 17.26 -14.88
N PHE A 133 7.01 16.73 -15.53
CA PHE A 133 5.96 15.96 -14.84
C PHE A 133 6.50 14.66 -14.23
N LEU A 134 7.34 13.91 -14.96
CA LEU A 134 7.93 12.66 -14.46
C LEU A 134 8.82 12.89 -13.25
N GLU A 135 9.64 13.95 -13.26
CA GLU A 135 10.49 14.30 -12.12
C GLU A 135 9.66 14.70 -10.89
N ALA A 136 8.62 15.53 -11.07
CA ALA A 136 7.70 15.88 -10.00
C ALA A 136 6.98 14.64 -9.44
N ALA A 137 6.49 13.76 -10.32
CA ALA A 137 5.81 12.53 -9.94
C ALA A 137 6.72 11.56 -9.19
N ARG A 138 7.99 11.42 -9.60
CA ARG A 138 9.00 10.61 -8.90
C ARG A 138 9.31 11.18 -7.52
N ALA A 139 9.44 12.50 -7.40
CA ALA A 139 9.64 13.15 -6.10
C ALA A 139 8.44 12.93 -5.16
N ALA A 140 7.21 12.96 -5.69
CA ALA A 140 5.98 12.76 -4.93
C ALA A 140 5.68 11.31 -4.51
N LEU A 141 6.43 10.34 -5.04
CA LEU A 141 6.31 8.89 -4.77
C LEU A 141 7.47 8.34 -3.93
N ARG A 142 8.45 9.18 -3.58
CA ARG A 142 9.49 8.87 -2.60
C ARG A 142 8.99 9.17 -1.19
#